data_AF-A0A924G2B1-F1
#
_entry.id   AF-A0A924G2B1-F1
#
_cell.length_a   1.000
_cell.length_b   1.000
_cell.length_c   1.000
_cell.angle_alpha   90.00
_cell.angle_beta   90.00
_cell.angle_gamma   90.00
#
_symmetry.space_group_name_H-M   'P 1'
#
loop_
_entity.id
_entity.type
_entity.pdbx_description
1 polymer ?
#
loop_
_entity_poly.entity_id
_entity_poly.type
_entity_poly.pdbx_seq_one_letter_code
_entity_poly.pdbx_strand_id
1 'polypeptide(L)'
;MKKIIALFCFIAGMQMAFAQKTNVDSILQKVAVERNEDKKFDLFISMVGTEINNDPQWCIETGLKIQNQAKNENSNIEMTVAYSFLGQGYRLLGNSIKALEYHHKAIATAEKTNSLSALAF
;
A
#
# COMPACT_ATOMS: atom_id res chain seq x y z
N MET A 1 -7.91 29.66 -38.61
CA MET A 1 -7.21 28.34 -38.59
C MET A 1 -6.04 28.30 -37.61
N LYS A 2 -5.07 29.23 -37.64
CA LYS A 2 -3.93 29.24 -36.69
C LYS A 2 -4.31 29.36 -35.20
N LYS A 3 -5.35 30.13 -34.86
CA LYS A 3 -5.80 30.30 -33.45
C LYS A 3 -6.52 29.07 -32.87
N ILE A 4 -7.13 28.23 -33.71
CA ILE A 4 -7.81 26.99 -33.27
C ILE A 4 -6.78 25.89 -32.98
N ILE A 5 -5.70 25.84 -33.76
CA ILE A 5 -4.59 24.89 -33.56
C ILE A 5 -3.87 25.18 -32.22
N ALA A 6 -3.68 26.44 -31.87
CA ALA A 6 -3.09 26.83 -30.57
C ALA A 6 -3.95 26.41 -29.37
N LEU A 7 -5.28 26.47 -29.49
CA LEU A 7 -6.21 26.05 -28.43
C LEU A 7 -6.20 24.52 -28.22
N PHE A 8 -6.00 23.75 -29.29
CA PHE A 8 -5.93 22.28 -29.23
C PHE A 8 -4.64 21.80 -28.55
N CYS A 9 -3.52 22.47 -28.76
CA CYS A 9 -2.26 22.18 -28.05
C CYS A 9 -2.33 22.52 -26.55
N PHE A 10 -3.13 23.52 -26.17
CA PHE A 10 -3.30 23.90 -24.76
C PHE A 10 -4.14 22.88 -23.98
N ILE A 11 -5.17 22.31 -24.61
CA ILE A 11 -6.04 21.30 -23.99
C ILE A 11 -5.33 19.93 -23.87
N ALA A 12 -4.49 19.57 -24.84
CA ALA A 12 -3.68 18.34 -24.79
C ALA A 12 -2.56 18.38 -23.71
N GLY A 13 -2.14 19.58 -23.28
CA GLY A 13 -1.17 19.76 -22.20
C GLY A 13 -1.74 19.65 -20.79
N MET A 14 -3.07 19.73 -20.63
CA MET A 14 -3.72 19.74 -19.30
C MET A 14 -3.97 18.35 -18.70
N GLN A 15 -3.72 17.25 -19.43
CA GLN A 15 -4.14 15.91 -19.00
C GLN A 15 -3.06 15.02 -18.37
N MET A 16 -1.87 15.52 -18.03
CA MET A 16 -0.83 14.70 -17.38
C MET A 16 -0.44 15.16 -15.97
N ALA A 17 -1.39 15.74 -15.24
CA ALA A 17 -1.24 15.99 -13.80
C ALA A 17 -2.11 15.04 -12.95
N PHE A 18 -2.52 13.88 -13.49
CA PHE A 18 -2.91 12.79 -12.60
C PHE A 18 -1.64 12.32 -11.89
N ALA A 19 -1.58 12.48 -10.57
CA ALA A 19 -0.61 11.78 -9.75
C ALA A 19 -0.60 10.31 -10.20
N GLN A 20 0.56 9.78 -10.61
CA GLN A 20 0.65 8.40 -11.06
C GLN A 20 0.13 7.51 -9.93
N LYS A 21 -1.03 6.89 -10.13
CA LYS A 21 -1.57 5.94 -9.15
C LYS A 21 -0.57 4.79 -9.05
N THR A 22 -0.01 4.58 -7.86
CA THR A 22 0.94 3.50 -7.61
C THR A 22 0.33 2.16 -8.02
N ASN A 23 1.06 1.41 -8.85
CA ASN A 23 0.65 0.05 -9.23
C ASN A 23 1.12 -0.95 -8.16
N VAL A 24 0.19 -1.28 -7.25
CA VAL A 24 0.39 -2.26 -6.17
C VAL A 24 0.94 -3.58 -6.70
N ASP A 25 0.38 -4.10 -7.80
CA ASP A 25 0.78 -5.41 -8.33
C ASP A 25 2.23 -5.42 -8.82
N SER A 26 2.70 -4.33 -9.42
CA SER A 26 4.10 -4.20 -9.83
C SER A 26 5.06 -4.20 -8.63
N ILE A 27 4.66 -3.60 -7.52
CA ILE A 27 5.48 -3.59 -6.30
C ILE A 27 5.50 -4.97 -5.65
N LEU A 28 4.35 -5.64 -5.57
CA LEU A 28 4.27 -7.00 -5.00
C LEU A 28 5.13 -8.01 -5.77
N GLN A 29 5.20 -7.90 -7.10
CA GLN A 29 6.12 -8.71 -7.91
C GLN A 29 7.59 -8.49 -7.55
N LYS A 30 7.99 -7.23 -7.27
CA LYS A 30 9.36 -6.91 -6.82
C LYS A 30 9.63 -7.45 -5.42
N VAL A 31 8.64 -7.35 -4.52
CA VAL A 31 8.73 -7.89 -3.16
C VAL A 31 8.92 -9.41 -3.19
N ALA A 32 8.17 -10.12 -4.05
CA ALA A 32 8.22 -11.59 -4.15
C ALA A 32 9.61 -12.13 -4.55
N VAL A 33 10.42 -11.35 -5.27
CA VAL A 33 11.76 -11.76 -5.71
C VAL A 33 12.90 -11.19 -4.86
N GLU A 34 12.61 -10.22 -3.99
CA GLU A 34 13.59 -9.61 -3.10
C GLU A 34 13.84 -10.50 -1.87
N ARG A 35 15.11 -10.69 -1.49
CA ARG A 35 15.49 -11.54 -0.36
C ARG A 35 15.81 -10.74 0.90
N ASN A 36 16.23 -9.49 0.74
CA ASN A 36 16.57 -8.62 1.85
C ASN A 36 15.30 -7.97 2.42
N GLU A 37 15.04 -8.19 3.70
CA GLU A 37 13.82 -7.71 4.37
C GLU A 37 13.74 -6.18 4.45
N ASP A 38 14.87 -5.49 4.65
CA ASP A 38 14.91 -4.02 4.67
C ASP A 38 14.51 -3.45 3.30
N LYS A 39 14.99 -4.07 2.20
CA LYS A 39 14.60 -3.68 0.84
C LYS A 39 13.15 -4.00 0.52
N LYS A 40 12.60 -5.11 1.05
CA LYS A 40 11.16 -5.38 0.97
C LYS A 40 10.36 -4.26 1.65
N PHE A 41 10.81 -3.82 2.81
CA PHE A 41 10.19 -2.71 3.52
C PHE A 41 10.26 -1.41 2.73
N ASP A 42 11.40 -1.08 2.14
CA ASP A 42 11.54 0.09 1.25
C ASP A 42 10.57 0.04 0.06
N LEU A 43 10.37 -1.13 -0.54
CA LEU A 43 9.39 -1.33 -1.60
C LEU A 43 7.96 -1.05 -1.12
N PHE A 44 7.59 -1.51 0.09
CA PHE A 44 6.30 -1.19 0.68
C PHE A 44 6.14 0.29 0.99
N ILE A 45 7.18 0.96 1.50
CA ILE A 45 7.15 2.41 1.73
C ILE A 45 6.99 3.16 0.40
N SER A 46 7.67 2.73 -0.66
CA SER A 46 7.51 3.32 -1.99
C SER A 46 6.10 3.17 -2.57
N MET A 47 5.32 2.21 -2.06
CA MET A 47 3.94 2.01 -2.46
C MET A 47 2.99 3.05 -1.83
N VAL A 48 3.36 3.56 -0.66
CA VAL A 48 2.47 4.37 0.18
C VAL A 48 2.52 5.84 -0.23
N GLY A 49 1.39 6.29 -0.79
CA GLY A 49 1.11 7.70 -1.05
C GLY A 49 0.09 8.28 -0.08
N THR A 50 -0.58 9.36 -0.48
CA THR A 50 -1.67 9.99 0.29
C THR A 50 -2.88 9.08 0.49
N GLU A 51 -3.03 8.06 -0.34
CA GLU A 51 -4.12 7.09 -0.37
C GLU A 51 -4.27 6.35 0.96
N ILE A 52 -3.17 6.03 1.64
CA ILE A 52 -3.20 5.29 2.92
C ILE A 52 -4.02 5.99 4.01
N ASN A 53 -4.16 7.32 3.91
CA ASN A 53 -4.86 8.15 4.89
C ASN A 53 -6.23 8.62 4.40
N ASN A 54 -6.59 8.39 3.14
CA ASN A 54 -7.77 8.99 2.51
C ASN A 54 -8.65 7.99 1.76
N ASP A 55 -8.14 6.80 1.43
CA ASP A 55 -8.84 5.76 0.67
C ASP A 55 -8.91 4.46 1.48
N PRO A 56 -9.97 4.25 2.27
CA PRO A 56 -10.15 3.01 3.03
C PRO A 56 -10.21 1.77 2.14
N GLN A 57 -10.80 1.89 0.93
CA GLN A 57 -10.97 0.76 0.03
C GLN A 57 -9.61 0.31 -0.50
N TRP A 58 -8.77 1.26 -0.93
CA TRP A 58 -7.41 0.97 -1.36
C TRP A 58 -6.58 0.31 -0.25
N CYS A 59 -6.70 0.78 0.99
CA CYS A 59 -6.00 0.17 2.14
C CYS A 59 -6.41 -1.29 2.33
N ILE A 60 -7.72 -1.56 2.30
CA ILE A 60 -8.26 -2.92 2.51
C ILE A 60 -7.86 -3.84 1.35
N GLU A 61 -8.02 -3.41 0.11
CA GLU A 61 -7.66 -4.20 -1.07
C GLU A 61 -6.16 -4.52 -1.09
N THR A 62 -5.32 -3.53 -0.81
CA THR A 62 -3.86 -3.70 -0.75
C THR A 62 -3.48 -4.65 0.38
N GLY A 63 -4.03 -4.46 1.58
CA GLY A 63 -3.80 -5.36 2.71
C GLY A 63 -4.21 -6.81 2.43
N LEU A 64 -5.34 -7.03 1.76
CA LEU A 64 -5.77 -8.38 1.36
C LEU A 64 -4.85 -9.01 0.33
N LYS A 65 -4.37 -8.24 -0.66
CA LYS A 65 -3.40 -8.73 -1.66
C LYS A 65 -2.08 -9.15 -1.00
N ILE A 66 -1.51 -8.30 -0.15
CA ILE A 66 -0.28 -8.61 0.58
C ILE A 66 -0.49 -9.83 1.48
N GLN A 67 -1.61 -9.91 2.20
CA GLN A 67 -1.90 -11.07 3.06
C GLN A 67 -1.91 -12.38 2.28
N ASN A 68 -2.52 -12.40 1.09
CA ASN A 68 -2.59 -13.59 0.27
C ASN A 68 -1.22 -14.02 -0.25
N GLN A 69 -0.37 -13.06 -0.66
CA GLN A 69 1.02 -13.35 -1.03
C GLN A 69 1.83 -13.88 0.17
N ALA A 70 1.73 -13.20 1.31
CA ALA A 70 2.44 -13.56 2.54
C ALA A 70 2.11 -14.98 3.01
N LYS A 71 0.85 -15.44 2.86
CA LYS A 71 0.47 -16.83 3.16
C LYS A 71 1.17 -17.85 2.27
N ASN A 72 1.34 -17.54 0.99
CA ASN A 72 1.99 -18.44 0.04
C ASN A 72 3.50 -18.51 0.27
N GLU A 73 4.11 -17.40 0.67
CA GLU A 73 5.56 -17.27 0.90
C GLU A 73 5.97 -17.53 2.35
N ASN A 74 5.01 -17.71 3.27
CA ASN A 74 5.20 -17.79 4.71
C ASN A 74 6.02 -16.61 5.27
N SER A 75 5.76 -15.41 4.75
CA SER A 75 6.52 -14.18 5.02
C SER A 75 5.88 -13.37 6.14
N ASN A 76 6.52 -13.32 7.30
CA ASN A 76 5.98 -12.64 8.48
C ASN A 76 6.06 -11.11 8.39
N ILE A 77 7.10 -10.57 7.73
CA ILE A 77 7.19 -9.12 7.49
C ILE A 77 6.04 -8.66 6.59
N GLU A 78 5.74 -9.40 5.52
CA GLU A 78 4.62 -9.09 4.63
C GLU A 78 3.27 -9.25 5.34
N MET A 79 3.15 -10.27 6.21
CA MET A 79 1.94 -10.43 7.03
C MET A 79 1.72 -9.25 7.99
N THR A 80 2.79 -8.72 8.58
CA THR A 80 2.74 -7.53 9.43
C THR A 80 2.27 -6.30 8.65
N VAL A 81 2.84 -6.07 7.47
CA VAL A 81 2.42 -4.98 6.57
C VAL A 81 0.95 -5.15 6.18
N ALA A 82 0.54 -6.36 5.79
CA ALA A 82 -0.84 -6.65 5.41
C ALA A 82 -1.84 -6.29 6.51
N TYR A 83 -1.56 -6.70 7.76
CA TYR A 83 -2.41 -6.37 8.90
C TYR A 83 -2.44 -4.88 9.21
N SER A 84 -1.32 -4.18 9.06
CA SER A 84 -1.25 -2.73 9.29
C SER A 84 -2.14 -1.98 8.28
N PHE A 85 -2.06 -2.33 6.99
CA PHE A 85 -2.96 -1.81 5.95
C PHE A 85 -4.44 -2.08 6.22
N LEU A 86 -4.78 -3.30 6.66
CA LEU A 86 -6.16 -3.65 7.00
C LEU A 86 -6.66 -2.85 8.20
N GLY A 87 -5.83 -2.70 9.24
CA GLY A 87 -6.14 -1.88 10.42
C GLY A 87 -6.42 -0.44 10.05
N GLN A 88 -5.53 0.15 9.25
CA GLN A 88 -5.64 1.51 8.74
C GLN A 88 -6.90 1.70 7.87
N GLY A 89 -7.19 0.75 6.97
CA GLY A 89 -8.42 0.79 6.17
C GLY A 89 -9.70 0.72 7.00
N TYR A 90 -9.77 -0.16 7.99
CA TYR A 90 -10.93 -0.24 8.88
C TYR A 90 -11.04 0.97 9.82
N ARG A 91 -9.92 1.58 10.20
CA ARG A 91 -9.89 2.84 10.96
C ARG A 91 -10.53 3.97 10.15
N LEU A 92 -10.16 4.10 8.87
CA LEU A 92 -10.74 5.10 7.96
C LEU A 92 -12.25 4.88 7.71
N LEU A 93 -12.73 3.64 7.75
CA LEU A 93 -14.17 3.34 7.72
C LEU A 93 -14.92 3.61 9.03
N GLY A 94 -14.22 4.05 10.09
CA GLY A 94 -14.80 4.21 11.43
C GLY A 94 -15.10 2.90 12.16
N ASN A 95 -14.63 1.76 11.64
CA ASN A 95 -14.80 0.46 12.29
C ASN A 95 -13.64 0.21 13.27
N SER A 96 -13.69 0.88 14.42
CA SER A 96 -12.63 0.83 15.43
C SER A 96 -12.37 -0.58 15.98
N ILE A 97 -13.39 -1.44 16.06
CA ILE A 97 -13.25 -2.81 16.56
C ILE A 97 -12.35 -3.62 15.61
N LYS A 98 -12.66 -3.62 14.31
CA LYS A 98 -11.83 -4.34 13.34
C LYS A 98 -10.45 -3.70 13.19
N ALA A 99 -10.36 -2.38 13.24
CA ALA A 99 -9.08 -1.68 13.19
C ALA A 99 -8.15 -2.15 14.32
N LEU A 100 -8.64 -2.15 15.56
CA LEU A 100 -7.89 -2.64 16.72
C LEU A 100 -7.51 -4.10 16.58
N GLU A 101 -8.42 -4.96 16.12
CA GLU A 101 -8.14 -6.37 15.89
C GLU A 101 -6.95 -6.56 14.93
N TYR A 102 -6.93 -5.84 13.81
CA TYR A 102 -5.85 -5.95 12.83
C TYR A 102 -4.54 -5.31 13.30
N HIS A 103 -4.59 -4.16 13.98
CA HIS A 103 -3.37 -3.57 14.56
C HIS A 103 -2.75 -4.49 15.62
N HIS A 104 -3.55 -5.17 16.45
CA HIS A 104 -3.03 -6.17 17.39
C HIS A 104 -2.42 -7.38 16.68
N LYS A 105 -3.02 -7.86 15.58
CA LYS A 105 -2.42 -8.93 14.76
C LYS A 105 -1.09 -8.50 14.14
N ALA A 106 -0.98 -7.24 13.70
CA ALA A 106 0.27 -6.68 13.17
C ALA A 106 1.36 -6.69 14.26
N ILE A 107 1.05 -6.14 15.45
CA ILE A 107 1.99 -6.11 16.60
C ILE A 107 2.44 -7.52 16.98
N ALA A 108 1.48 -8.44 17.17
CA ALA A 108 1.80 -9.82 17.57
C ALA A 108 2.65 -10.58 16.53
N THR A 109 2.53 -10.23 15.25
CA THR A 109 3.40 -10.79 14.20
C THR A 109 4.79 -10.15 14.24
N ALA A 110 4.85 -8.82 14.33
CA ALA A 110 6.10 -8.05 14.35
C ALA A 110 7.00 -8.43 15.53
N GLU A 111 6.42 -8.63 16.72
CA GLU A 111 7.16 -9.03 17.93
C GLU A 111 7.80 -10.43 17.78
N LYS A 112 7.11 -11.37 17.13
CA LYS A 112 7.64 -12.73 16.91
C LYS A 112 8.84 -12.75 15.98
N THR A 113 8.95 -11.77 15.08
CA THR A 113 9.96 -11.75 14.03
C THR A 113 10.94 -10.59 14.12
N ASN A 114 10.83 -9.78 15.19
CA ASN A 114 11.63 -8.58 15.39
C ASN A 114 11.53 -7.59 14.21
N SER A 115 10.37 -7.54 13.54
CA SER A 115 10.11 -6.75 12.34
C SER A 115 9.32 -5.48 12.66
N LEU A 116 9.67 -4.78 13.74
CA LEU A 116 8.89 -3.64 14.26
C LEU A 116 8.78 -2.47 13.28
N SER A 117 9.73 -2.31 12.36
CA SER A 117 9.68 -1.33 11.28
C SER A 117 8.43 -1.47 10.41
N ALA A 118 7.92 -2.70 10.24
CA ALA A 118 6.74 -3.00 9.44
C ALA A 118 5.41 -2.53 10.07
N LEU A 119 5.44 -1.97 11.29
CA LEU A 119 4.27 -1.35 11.95
C LEU A 119 4.03 0.12 11.54
N ALA A 120 4.84 0.68 10.63
CA ALA A 120 4.78 2.10 10.27
C ALA A 120 3.58 2.52 9.39
N PHE A 121 2.66 1.59 9.08
CA PHE A 121 1.53 1.77 8.17
C PHE A 121 0.20 1.89 8.91
#